data_AF-A0A7C2IH40-F1
#
_entry.id   AF-A0A7C2IH40-F1
#
_cell.length_a   1.000
_cell.length_b   1.000
_cell.length_c   1.000
_cell.angle_alpha   90.00
_cell.angle_beta   90.00
_cell.angle_gamma   90.00
#
_symmetry.space_group_name_H-M   'P 1'
#
loop_
_entity.id
_entity.type
_entity.pdbx_description
1 polymer ?
#
loop_
_entity_poly.entity_id
_entity_poly.type
_entity_poly.pdbx_seq_one_letter_code
_entity_poly.pdbx_strand_id
1 'polypeptide(L)'
;MATGDTTKRILGPSRRPTIRPPRRPWYERAGWRISAWLAAALIVTALLAAGAIFGMGLAFATKLPDISALYAPPSEATRVYASNGELIASLYRENR
;
A
#
# COMPACT_ATOMS: atom_id res chain seq x y z
N MET A 1 41.85 -45.32 77.98
CA MET A 1 40.67 -44.44 77.99
C MET A 1 40.89 -43.39 76.92
N ALA A 2 40.25 -43.53 75.76
CA ALA A 2 40.37 -42.60 74.63
C ALA A 2 39.09 -41.76 74.57
N THR A 3 39.25 -40.45 74.81
CA THR A 3 38.18 -39.44 74.77
C THR A 3 37.80 -39.17 73.31
N GLY A 4 36.50 -39.24 73.04
CA GLY A 4 35.93 -39.25 71.69
C GLY A 4 36.08 -37.94 70.92
N ASP A 5 36.59 -38.05 69.70
CA ASP A 5 36.56 -37.02 68.66
C ASP A 5 35.26 -37.18 67.87
N THR A 6 34.22 -36.42 68.26
CA THR A 6 32.86 -36.52 67.69
C THR A 6 32.45 -35.20 67.04
N THR A 7 33.32 -34.60 66.23
CA THR A 7 33.01 -33.29 65.60
C THR A 7 33.43 -33.19 64.14
N LYS A 8 33.34 -34.29 63.39
CA LYS A 8 33.56 -34.26 61.93
C LYS A 8 32.59 -35.15 61.15
N ARG A 9 31.29 -34.93 61.30
CA ARG A 9 30.33 -35.34 60.27
C ARG A 9 29.29 -34.25 60.13
N ILE A 10 28.88 -34.01 58.88
CA ILE A 10 27.87 -33.04 58.46
C ILE A 10 28.46 -31.66 58.10
N LEU A 11 29.35 -31.64 57.12
CA LEU A 11 29.39 -30.54 56.14
C LEU A 11 29.54 -31.19 54.75
N GLY A 12 28.41 -31.66 54.21
CA GLY A 12 28.34 -32.01 52.80
C GLY A 12 28.53 -30.74 51.96
N PRO A 13 29.17 -30.82 50.78
CA PRO A 13 29.46 -29.64 49.98
C PRO A 13 28.15 -28.96 49.58
N SER A 14 27.97 -27.71 50.03
CA SER A 14 26.86 -26.84 49.68
C SER A 14 26.94 -26.52 48.19
N ARG A 15 26.26 -27.33 47.38
CA ARG A 15 26.08 -27.09 45.94
C ARG A 15 25.25 -25.81 45.78
N ARG A 16 25.93 -24.69 45.54
CA ARG A 16 25.27 -23.45 45.13
C ARG A 16 24.48 -23.72 43.86
N PRO A 17 23.18 -23.37 43.77
CA PRO A 17 22.46 -23.45 42.51
C PRO A 17 23.07 -22.43 41.56
N THR A 18 23.92 -22.90 40.65
CA THR A 18 24.38 -22.11 39.51
C THR A 18 23.19 -21.87 38.60
N ILE A 19 22.54 -20.72 38.77
CA ILE A 19 21.54 -20.19 37.85
C ILE A 19 22.27 -19.97 36.53
N ARG A 20 22.03 -20.86 35.54
CA ARG A 20 22.54 -20.65 34.18
C ARG A 20 21.83 -19.43 33.61
N PRO A 21 22.56 -18.45 33.03
CA PRO A 21 21.90 -17.33 32.38
C PRO A 21 21.03 -17.84 31.22
N PRO A 22 19.87 -17.24 30.97
CA PRO A 22 19.05 -17.60 29.82
C PRO A 22 19.89 -17.38 28.57
N ARG A 23 20.07 -18.45 27.78
CA ARG A 23 20.71 -18.37 26.48
C ARG A 23 19.85 -17.45 25.62
N ARG A 24 20.34 -16.23 25.34
CA ARG A 24 19.70 -15.34 24.38
C ARG A 24 19.54 -16.11 23.07
N PRO A 25 18.32 -16.21 22.54
CA PRO A 25 18.11 -17.05 21.39
C PRO A 25 18.77 -16.40 20.18
N TRP A 26 19.52 -17.22 19.45
CA TRP A 26 20.35 -16.82 18.31
C TRP A 26 19.61 -16.13 17.14
N TYR A 27 18.27 -16.06 17.17
CA TYR A 27 17.45 -15.45 16.12
C TYR A 27 17.42 -13.91 16.15
N GLU A 28 17.85 -13.26 17.24
CA GLU A 28 17.73 -11.79 17.41
C GLU A 28 18.53 -10.99 16.36
N ARG A 29 19.64 -11.52 15.84
CA ARG A 29 20.45 -10.80 14.83
C ARG A 29 20.03 -11.08 13.39
N ALA A 30 19.49 -12.27 13.12
CA ALA A 30 19.03 -12.65 11.79
C ALA A 30 17.64 -12.07 11.46
N GLY A 31 16.79 -11.90 12.48
CA GLY A 31 15.43 -11.39 12.32
C GLY A 31 15.36 -9.97 11.78
N TRP A 32 16.31 -9.09 12.13
CA TRP A 32 16.27 -7.68 11.71
C TRP A 32 16.46 -7.49 10.20
N ARG A 33 17.26 -8.36 9.55
CA ARG A 33 17.44 -8.29 8.09
C ARG A 33 16.16 -8.70 7.38
N ILE A 34 15.52 -9.78 7.84
CA ILE A 34 14.28 -10.28 7.25
C ILE A 34 13.15 -9.26 7.44
N SER A 35 13.02 -8.69 8.65
CA SER A 35 12.01 -7.66 8.90
C SER A 35 12.26 -6.39 8.10
N ALA A 36 13.52 -5.97 7.91
CA ALA A 36 13.85 -4.84 7.05
C ALA A 36 13.45 -5.09 5.58
N TRP A 37 13.71 -6.29 5.05
CA TRP A 37 13.28 -6.65 3.68
C TRP A 37 11.77 -6.70 3.53
N LEU A 38 11.05 -7.24 4.52
CA LEU A 38 9.59 -7.26 4.51
C LEU A 38 8.99 -5.85 4.56
N ALA A 39 9.55 -4.97 5.39
CA ALA A 39 9.14 -3.57 5.45
C ALA A 39 9.39 -2.85 4.12
N ALA A 40 10.57 -3.04 3.51
CA ALA A 40 10.90 -2.47 2.22
C ALA A 40 9.93 -2.95 1.12
N ALA A 41 9.63 -4.25 1.08
CA ALA A 41 8.68 -4.82 0.12
C ALA A 41 7.27 -4.23 0.28
N LEU A 42 6.81 -4.05 1.52
CA LEU A 42 5.53 -3.39 1.81
C LEU A 42 5.49 -1.94 1.32
N ILE A 43 6.55 -1.17 1.56
CA ILE A 43 6.64 0.22 1.12
C ILE A 43 6.58 0.30 -0.41
N VAL A 44 7.37 -0.52 -1.10
CA VAL A 44 7.37 -0.56 -2.57
C VAL A 44 5.99 -0.92 -3.11
N THR A 45 5.34 -1.93 -2.52
CA THR A 45 4.00 -2.36 -2.92
C THR A 45 2.97 -1.25 -2.72
N ALA A 46 3.02 -0.53 -1.59
CA ALA A 46 2.13 0.58 -1.30
C ALA A 46 2.33 1.75 -2.28
N LEU A 47 3.57 2.08 -2.64
CA LEU A 47 3.88 3.12 -3.61
C LEU A 47 3.35 2.77 -5.02
N LEU A 48 3.54 1.52 -5.44
CA LEU A 48 3.01 1.06 -6.74
C LEU A 48 1.49 1.11 -6.78
N ALA A 49 0.82 0.66 -5.72
CA ALA A 49 -0.64 0.71 -5.62
C ALA A 49 -1.16 2.17 -5.65
N ALA A 50 -0.54 3.07 -4.88
CA ALA A 50 -0.89 4.48 -4.86
C ALA A 50 -0.70 5.14 -6.24
N GLY A 51 0.43 4.87 -6.90
CA GLY A 51 0.72 5.37 -8.24
C GLY A 51 -0.28 4.86 -9.28
N ALA A 52 -0.67 3.59 -9.21
CA ALA A 52 -1.67 3.01 -10.10
C ALA A 52 -3.05 3.65 -9.93
N ILE A 53 -3.52 3.83 -8.69
CA ILE A 53 -4.80 4.50 -8.40
C ILE A 53 -4.78 5.94 -8.89
N PHE A 54 -3.70 6.67 -8.60
CA PHE A 54 -3.55 8.06 -9.03
C PHE A 54 -3.50 8.19 -10.56
N GLY A 55 -2.71 7.34 -11.22
CA GLY A 55 -2.60 7.32 -12.68
C GLY A 55 -3.92 6.96 -13.36
N MET A 56 -4.65 6.01 -12.80
CA MET A 56 -5.99 5.63 -13.27
C MET A 56 -6.99 6.79 -13.10
N GLY A 57 -6.98 7.46 -11.95
CA GLY A 57 -7.80 8.65 -11.72
C GLY A 57 -7.52 9.78 -12.73
N LEU A 58 -6.24 10.08 -13.00
CA LEU A 58 -5.85 11.07 -14.00
C LEU A 58 -6.22 10.67 -15.43
N ALA A 59 -6.04 9.40 -15.78
CA ALA A 59 -6.42 8.88 -17.09
C ALA A 59 -7.93 9.00 -17.33
N PHE A 60 -8.75 8.77 -16.30
CA PHE A 60 -10.18 8.99 -16.38
C PHE A 60 -10.54 10.48 -16.42
N ALA A 61 -9.96 11.30 -15.55
CA ALA A 61 -10.21 12.74 -15.49
C ALA A 61 -9.94 13.44 -16.83
N THR A 62 -8.89 13.03 -17.54
CA THR A 62 -8.49 13.61 -18.83
C THR A 62 -9.25 13.04 -20.03
N LYS A 63 -9.93 11.90 -19.87
CA LYS A 63 -10.65 11.21 -20.95
C LYS A 63 -12.16 11.11 -20.78
N LEU A 64 -12.75 11.70 -19.73
CA LEU A 64 -14.20 11.84 -19.68
C LEU A 64 -14.64 12.63 -20.91
N PRO A 65 -15.38 11.99 -21.85
CA PRO A 65 -15.97 12.69 -22.98
C PRO A 65 -16.87 13.78 -22.41
N ASP A 66 -16.81 14.97 -23.01
CA ASP A 66 -17.62 16.09 -22.58
C ASP A 66 -19.11 15.72 -22.68
N ILE A 67 -19.71 15.38 -21.54
CA ILE A 67 -21.11 14.96 -21.42
C ILE A 67 -22.04 16.09 -21.86
N SER A 68 -21.56 17.33 -21.91
CA SER A 68 -22.32 18.45 -22.45
C SER A 68 -22.67 18.25 -23.94
N ALA A 69 -21.85 17.53 -24.71
CA ALA A 69 -22.17 17.16 -26.09
C ALA A 69 -23.28 16.08 -26.19
N LEU A 70 -23.53 15.33 -25.12
CA LEU A 70 -24.63 14.36 -25.04
C LEU A 70 -25.96 15.01 -24.63
N TYR A 71 -25.92 16.05 -23.79
CA TYR A 71 -27.11 16.73 -23.26
C TYR A 71 -27.49 18.00 -24.00
N ALA A 72 -26.60 18.58 -24.80
CA ALA A 72 -26.89 19.65 -25.74
C ALA A 72 -26.92 19.09 -27.16
N PRO A 73 -28.05 18.49 -27.61
CA PRO A 73 -28.21 18.19 -29.03
C PRO A 73 -28.00 19.49 -29.82
N PRO A 74 -27.22 19.48 -30.92
CA PRO A 74 -27.01 20.68 -31.72
C PRO A 74 -28.35 21.26 -32.14
N SER A 75 -28.60 22.53 -31.79
CA SER A 75 -29.81 23.25 -32.15
C SER A 75 -29.92 23.46 -33.67
N GLU A 76 -28.78 23.50 -34.36
CA GLU A 76 -28.64 23.59 -35.81
C GLU A 76 -28.72 22.19 -36.44
N ALA A 77 -29.86 21.86 -37.06
CA ALA A 77 -30.08 20.54 -37.64
C ALA A 77 -29.51 20.41 -39.05
N THR A 78 -29.55 21.48 -39.86
CA THR A 78 -29.06 21.45 -41.26
C THR A 78 -28.70 22.86 -41.74
N ARG A 79 -27.53 23.04 -42.35
CA ARG A 79 -27.16 24.25 -43.10
C ARG A 79 -27.37 24.01 -44.59
N VAL A 80 -28.12 24.87 -45.26
CA VAL A 80 -28.40 24.80 -46.70
C VAL A 80 -27.49 25.80 -47.41
N TYR A 81 -26.68 25.32 -48.33
CA TYR A 81 -25.74 26.13 -49.10
C TYR A 81 -26.18 26.24 -50.56
N ALA A 82 -25.90 27.38 -51.17
CA ALA A 82 -25.98 27.58 -52.61
C ALA A 82 -24.81 26.88 -53.32
N SER A 83 -24.91 26.71 -54.64
CA SER A 83 -23.86 26.09 -55.46
C SER A 83 -22.55 26.87 -55.49
N ASN A 84 -22.57 28.15 -55.09
CA ASN A 84 -21.40 29.00 -54.90
C ASN A 84 -20.78 28.89 -53.48
N GLY A 85 -21.36 28.07 -52.58
CA GLY A 85 -20.93 27.90 -51.19
C GLY A 85 -21.52 28.92 -50.21
N GLU A 86 -22.39 29.82 -50.64
CA GLU A 86 -23.06 30.81 -49.79
C GLU A 86 -24.13 30.16 -48.91
N LEU A 87 -24.25 30.58 -47.65
CA LEU A 87 -25.24 30.07 -46.70
C LEU A 87 -26.62 30.67 -47.01
N ILE A 88 -27.57 29.85 -47.46
CA ILE A 88 -28.94 30.27 -47.79
C ILE A 88 -29.82 30.26 -46.54
N ALA A 89 -29.71 29.21 -45.71
CA ALA A 89 -30.53 29.05 -44.52
C ALA A 89 -29.91 28.08 -43.50
N SER A 90 -30.14 28.36 -42.22
CA SER A 90 -29.90 27.45 -41.10
C SER A 90 -31.25 26.93 -40.58
N LEU A 91 -31.52 25.62 -40.72
CA LEU A 91 -32.73 25.01 -40.17
C LEU A 91 -32.48 24.60 -38.71
N TYR A 92 -33.22 25.23 -37.81
CA TYR A 92 -33.28 24.86 -36.39
C TYR A 92 -34.33 23.77 -36.18
N ARG A 93 -34.04 22.80 -35.31
CA ARG A 93 -34.94 21.67 -35.02
C ARG A 93 -36.31 22.11 -34.47
N GLU A 94 -36.36 23.30 -33.88
CA GLU A 94 -37.55 23.93 -33.30
C GLU A 94 -38.48 24.55 -34.34
N ASN A 95 -38.02 24.74 -35.58
CA ASN A 95 -38.79 25.38 -36.65
C ASN A 95 -39.56 24.33 -37.48
N ARG A 96 -40.32 23.47 -36.78
CA ARG A 96 -41.27 22.50 -37.37
C ARG A 96 -42.67 23.08 -37.43
#